data_AF-A0A377VF83-F1
#
_entry.id   AF-A0A377VF83-F1
#
_cell.length_a   1.000
_cell.length_b   1.000
_cell.length_c   1.000
_cell.angle_alpha   90.00
_cell.angle_beta   90.00
_cell.angle_gamma   90.00
#
_symmetry.space_group_name_H-M   'P 1'
#
loop_
_entity.id
_entity.type
_entity.pdbx_description
1 polymer ?
#
loop_
_entity_poly.entity_id
_entity_poly.type
_entity_poly.pdbx_seq_one_letter_code
_entity_poly.pdbx_strand_id
1 'polypeptide(L)'
;MHLETELMGTVRERAEDEAINVFARNLHDLLMAAPAGLRATMGLDPGLRTGVKVAVVDATGKLVATDTIYPHTGQAAKAAVAVAALCEKYNVEAGGHRQRYRLA
;
A
#
# COMPACT_ATOMS: atom_id res chain seq x y z
N MET A 1 -16.66 -28.08 -33.14
CA MET A 1 -16.46 -27.96 -31.68
C MET A 1 -15.01 -28.18 -31.23
N HIS A 2 -14.23 -29.10 -31.82
CA HIS A 2 -12.79 -29.28 -31.47
C HIS A 2 -11.91 -28.07 -31.87
N LEU A 3 -11.99 -27.61 -33.12
CA LEU A 3 -11.19 -26.46 -33.60
C LEU A 3 -11.43 -25.16 -32.82
N GLU A 4 -12.67 -24.93 -32.42
CA GLU A 4 -13.06 -23.76 -31.63
C GLU A 4 -12.45 -23.81 -30.22
N THR A 5 -12.39 -25.00 -29.63
CA THR A 5 -11.76 -25.21 -28.31
C THR A 5 -10.26 -24.98 -28.37
N GLU A 6 -9.59 -25.46 -29.42
CA GLU A 6 -8.15 -25.24 -29.64
C GLU A 6 -7.82 -23.76 -29.87
N LEU A 7 -8.65 -23.05 -30.66
CA LEU A 7 -8.48 -21.63 -30.91
C LEU A 7 -8.68 -20.80 -29.63
N MET A 8 -9.72 -21.12 -28.85
CA MET A 8 -9.97 -20.46 -27.56
C MET A 8 -8.87 -20.77 -26.54
N GLY A 9 -8.34 -21.99 -26.53
CA GLY A 9 -7.18 -22.35 -25.71
C GLY A 9 -5.96 -21.48 -26.04
N THR A 10 -5.64 -21.33 -27.32
CA THR A 10 -4.51 -20.50 -27.78
C THR A 10 -4.67 -19.03 -27.41
N VAL A 11 -5.89 -18.47 -27.55
CA VAL A 11 -6.16 -17.07 -27.16
C VAL A 11 -6.05 -16.89 -25.65
N ARG A 12 -6.54 -17.86 -24.87
CA ARG A 12 -6.45 -17.84 -23.41
C ARG A 12 -5.00 -17.91 -22.92
N GLU A 13 -4.19 -18.83 -23.47
CA GLU A 13 -2.77 -18.96 -23.11
C GLU A 13 -2.02 -17.65 -23.34
N ARG A 14 -2.23 -17.01 -24.49
CA ARG A 14 -1.63 -15.70 -24.79
C ARG A 14 -2.07 -14.60 -23.82
N ALA A 15 -3.35 -14.58 -23.46
CA ALA A 15 -3.88 -13.59 -22.52
C ALA A 15 -3.34 -13.82 -21.09
N GLU A 16 -3.20 -15.08 -20.67
CA GLU A 16 -2.60 -15.44 -19.38
C GLU A 16 -1.11 -15.05 -19.34
N ASP A 17 -0.35 -15.35 -20.40
CA ASP A 17 1.07 -14.96 -20.52
C ASP A 17 1.25 -13.44 -20.43
N GLU A 18 0.40 -12.67 -21.13
CA GLU A 18 0.45 -11.21 -21.07
C GLU A 18 0.13 -10.69 -19.66
N ALA A 19 -0.91 -11.22 -19.02
CA ALA A 19 -1.28 -10.86 -17.66
C ALA A 19 -0.16 -11.14 -16.66
N ILE A 20 0.46 -12.33 -16.75
CA ILE A 20 1.60 -12.72 -15.90
C ILE A 20 2.76 -11.73 -16.09
N ASN A 21 3.08 -11.38 -17.34
CA ASN A 21 4.15 -10.42 -17.63
C ASN A 21 3.87 -9.02 -17.04
N VAL A 22 2.61 -8.57 -17.04
CA VAL A 22 2.21 -7.32 -16.37
C VAL A 22 2.41 -7.44 -14.85
N PHE A 23 1.95 -8.51 -14.22
CA PHE A 23 2.11 -8.71 -12.78
C PHE A 23 3.58 -8.81 -12.36
N ALA A 24 4.40 -9.54 -13.13
CA ALA A 24 5.83 -9.70 -12.87
C ALA A 24 6.57 -8.35 -12.91
N ARG A 25 6.27 -7.51 -13.92
CA ARG A 25 6.83 -6.16 -14.01
C ARG A 25 6.42 -5.28 -12.83
N ASN A 26 5.13 -5.26 -12.49
CA ASN A 26 4.65 -4.49 -11.34
C ASN A 26 5.30 -4.93 -10.03
N LEU A 27 5.47 -6.24 -9.82
CA LEU A 27 6.14 -6.77 -8.65
C LEU A 27 7.62 -6.38 -8.61
N HIS A 28 8.31 -6.50 -9.74
CA HIS A 28 9.71 -6.07 -9.85
C HIS A 28 9.86 -4.59 -9.48
N ASP A 29 9.03 -3.72 -10.02
CA ASP A 29 9.11 -2.28 -9.76
C ASP A 29 8.82 -1.94 -8.29
N LEU A 30 7.85 -2.63 -7.68
CA LEU A 30 7.56 -2.49 -6.24
C LEU A 30 8.75 -2.94 -5.36
N LEU A 31 9.42 -4.04 -5.72
CA LEU A 31 10.56 -4.56 -4.96
C LEU A 31 11.83 -3.71 -5.12
N MET A 32 11.99 -3.05 -6.28
CA MET A 32 13.13 -2.18 -6.56
C MET A 32 12.92 -0.74 -6.10
N ALA A 33 11.76 -0.42 -5.51
CA ALA A 33 11.51 0.88 -4.94
C ALA A 33 12.54 1.20 -3.85
N ALA A 34 13.14 2.39 -3.91
CA ALA A 34 14.14 2.79 -2.91
C ALA A 34 13.51 2.79 -1.50
N PRO A 35 14.24 2.28 -0.49
CA PRO A 35 13.71 2.23 0.86
C PRO A 35 13.57 3.63 1.44
N ALA A 36 12.53 3.85 2.26
CA ALA A 36 12.28 5.13 2.92
C ALA A 36 13.34 5.52 3.97
N GLY A 37 14.24 4.60 4.32
CA GLY A 37 15.30 4.78 5.30
C GLY A 37 14.87 4.42 6.74
N LEU A 38 15.78 4.64 7.69
CA LEU A 38 15.56 4.37 9.12
C LEU A 38 14.81 5.53 9.77
N ARG A 39 13.49 5.54 9.66
CA ARG A 39 12.61 6.60 10.18
C ARG A 39 11.40 6.00 10.88
N ALA A 40 10.99 6.63 11.98
CA ALA A 40 9.72 6.27 12.59
C ALA A 40 8.58 6.54 11.60
N THR A 41 7.74 5.54 11.35
CA THR A 41 6.76 5.54 10.26
C THR A 41 5.39 5.09 10.77
N MET A 42 4.33 5.76 10.30
CA MET A 42 2.95 5.34 10.54
C MET A 42 2.38 4.73 9.26
N GLY A 43 1.98 3.45 9.35
CA GLY A 43 1.16 2.78 8.35
C GLY A 43 -0.32 3.03 8.59
N LEU A 44 -1.04 3.34 7.51
CA LEU A 44 -2.49 3.48 7.48
C LEU A 44 -3.06 2.47 6.47
N ASP A 45 -3.83 1.50 6.96
CA ASP A 45 -4.54 0.52 6.13
C ASP A 45 -6.01 0.95 5.99
N PRO A 46 -6.42 1.51 4.84
CA PRO A 46 -7.72 2.13 4.70
C PRO A 46 -8.88 1.13 4.73
N GLY A 47 -9.87 1.39 5.58
CA GLY A 47 -11.14 0.67 5.61
C GLY A 47 -12.32 1.60 5.90
N LEU A 48 -13.46 1.34 5.27
CA LEU A 48 -14.66 2.17 5.40
C LEU A 48 -15.43 1.82 6.68
N ARG A 49 -16.22 0.73 6.64
CA ARG A 49 -17.07 0.27 7.75
C ARG A 49 -16.25 -0.27 8.93
N THR A 50 -15.11 -0.88 8.66
CA THR A 50 -14.22 -1.47 9.68
C THR A 50 -13.28 -0.45 10.33
N GLY A 51 -13.29 0.80 9.86
CA GLY A 51 -12.29 1.80 10.19
C GLY A 51 -10.96 1.58 9.46
N VAL A 52 -10.09 2.57 9.57
CA VAL A 52 -8.71 2.57 9.11
C VAL A 52 -7.84 2.05 10.24
N LYS A 53 -7.03 1.02 9.97
CA LYS A 53 -6.07 0.51 10.96
C LYS A 53 -4.81 1.36 10.92
N VAL A 54 -4.32 1.71 12.10
CA VAL A 54 -3.10 2.48 12.29
C VAL A 54 -2.05 1.56 12.91
N ALA A 55 -0.83 1.58 12.37
CA ALA A 55 0.33 0.93 12.97
C ALA A 55 1.50 1.92 12.96
N VAL A 56 2.21 2.05 14.08
CA VAL A 56 3.40 2.89 14.18
C VAL A 56 4.62 2.01 14.43
N VAL A 57 5.63 2.16 13.60
CA VAL A 57 6.94 1.52 13.77
C VAL A 57 8.01 2.56 14.04
N ASP A 58 8.98 2.24 14.89
CA ASP A 58 10.15 3.11 15.10
C ASP A 58 11.19 2.94 13.96
N ALA A 59 12.29 3.69 14.03
CA ALA A 59 13.35 3.67 13.01
C ALA A 59 14.04 2.30 12.84
N THR A 60 13.90 1.37 13.80
CA THR A 60 14.42 0.00 13.71
C THR A 60 13.43 -0.96 13.05
N GLY A 61 12.20 -0.52 12.79
CA GLY A 61 11.10 -1.35 12.28
C GLY A 61 10.29 -2.04 13.38
N LYS A 62 10.56 -1.75 14.66
CA LYS A 62 9.80 -2.33 15.77
C LYS A 62 8.42 -1.67 15.86
N LEU A 63 7.37 -2.49 16.00
CA LEU A 63 6.02 -2.00 16.28
C LEU A 63 5.95 -1.36 17.68
N VAL A 64 5.51 -0.11 17.75
CA VAL A 64 5.40 0.67 18.99
C VAL A 64 3.97 1.11 19.32
N ALA A 65 3.06 1.14 18.35
CA ALA A 65 1.64 1.38 18.60
C ALA A 65 0.74 0.84 17.50
N THR A 66 -0.52 0.60 17.86
CA THR A 66 -1.62 0.30 16.93
C THR A 66 -2.89 1.04 17.36
N ASP A 67 -3.76 1.38 16.41
CA ASP A 67 -5.09 1.93 16.69
C ASP A 67 -6.07 1.58 15.56
N THR A 68 -7.37 1.81 15.77
CA THR A 68 -8.40 1.78 14.71
C THR A 68 -9.20 3.08 14.76
N ILE A 69 -9.10 3.86 13.69
CA ILE A 69 -9.76 5.17 13.57
C ILE A 69 -10.89 5.11 12.54
N TYR A 70 -11.90 5.98 12.67
CA TYR A 70 -13.10 5.95 11.83
C TYR A 70 -13.32 7.27 11.06
N PRO A 71 -12.42 7.66 10.16
CA PRO A 71 -12.51 8.95 9.48
C PRO A 71 -13.73 9.04 8.55
N HIS A 72 -14.25 7.91 8.06
CA HIS A 72 -15.32 7.86 7.06
C HIS A 72 -16.74 7.75 7.65
N THR A 73 -16.89 7.62 8.98
CA THR A 73 -18.21 7.40 9.62
C THR A 73 -18.61 8.61 10.50
N GLY A 74 -18.29 9.82 10.07
CA GLY A 74 -18.56 11.05 10.83
C GLY A 74 -17.63 11.32 12.01
N GLN A 75 -16.59 10.48 12.23
CA GLN A 75 -15.59 10.68 13.29
C GLN A 75 -14.27 11.25 12.76
N ALA A 76 -14.30 11.96 11.62
CA ALA A 76 -13.10 12.51 10.97
C ALA A 76 -12.25 13.39 11.92
N ALA A 77 -12.87 14.28 12.68
CA ALA A 77 -12.14 15.14 13.62
C ALA A 77 -11.46 14.33 14.73
N LYS A 78 -12.16 13.35 15.31
CA LYS A 78 -11.60 12.45 16.34
C LYS A 78 -10.45 11.61 15.79
N ALA A 79 -10.60 11.10 14.56
CA ALA A 79 -9.55 10.36 13.86
C ALA A 79 -8.31 11.22 13.62
N ALA A 80 -8.48 12.48 13.20
CA ALA A 80 -7.37 13.41 13.00
C ALA A 80 -6.60 13.71 14.30
N VAL A 81 -7.32 13.92 15.41
CA VAL A 81 -6.70 14.12 16.74
C VAL A 81 -5.90 12.89 17.17
N ALA A 82 -6.46 11.69 16.99
CA ALA A 82 -5.77 10.43 17.32
C ALA A 82 -4.48 10.26 16.50
N VAL A 83 -4.55 10.51 15.19
CA VAL A 83 -3.37 10.47 14.30
C VAL A 83 -2.31 11.48 14.73
N ALA A 84 -2.70 12.74 14.99
CA ALA A 84 -1.77 13.78 15.41
C ALA A 84 -1.05 13.42 16.73
N ALA A 85 -1.80 12.92 17.71
CA ALA A 85 -1.23 12.49 19.00
C ALA A 85 -0.24 11.33 18.84
N LEU A 86 -0.53 10.36 17.96
CA LEU A 86 0.39 9.25 17.67
C LEU A 86 1.64 9.74 16.93
N CYS A 87 1.49 10.65 15.95
CA CYS A 87 2.63 11.22 15.23
C CYS A 87 3.58 11.96 16.18
N GLU A 88 3.03 12.81 17.06
CA GLU A 88 3.83 13.58 18.03
C GLU A 88 4.49 12.67 19.06
N LYS A 89 3.74 11.72 19.64
CA LYS A 89 4.25 10.81 20.67
C LYS A 89 5.42 9.94 20.19
N TYR A 90 5.39 9.50 18.93
CA TYR A 90 6.39 8.59 18.38
C TYR A 90 7.35 9.26 17.38
N ASN A 91 7.31 10.60 17.28
CA ASN A 91 8.12 11.39 16.35
C ASN A 91 8.07 10.83 14.92
N VAL A 92 6.86 10.53 14.44
CA VAL A 92 6.65 9.93 13.11
C VAL A 92 7.07 10.93 12.03
N GLU A 93 7.93 10.47 11.13
CA GLU A 93 8.35 11.25 9.97
C GLU A 93 7.49 10.88 8.76
N ALA A 94 6.93 11.88 8.08
CA ALA A 94 6.22 11.64 6.83
C ALA A 94 7.21 11.22 5.73
N GLY A 95 7.19 9.93 5.39
CA GLY A 95 7.94 9.34 4.27
C GLY A 95 7.39 9.79 2.92
N GLY A 96 7.60 11.05 2.55
CA GLY A 96 7.36 11.53 1.20
C GLY A 96 8.45 11.03 0.25
N HIS A 97 8.31 9.82 -0.28
CA HIS A 97 9.04 9.42 -1.48
C HIS A 97 8.47 10.19 -2.67
N ARG A 98 8.88 11.46 -2.83
CA ARG A 98 8.77 12.18 -4.11
C ARG A 98 9.75 11.55 -5.10
N GLN A 99 9.51 10.28 -5.47
CA GLN A 99 10.10 9.70 -6.66
C GLN A 99 9.40 10.36 -7.84
N ARG A 100 10.08 11.36 -8.39
CA ARG A 100 9.73 12.02 -9.63
C ARG A 100 9.74 10.95 -10.72
N TYR A 101 8.58 10.38 -11.05
CA TYR A 101 8.35 9.87 -12.40
C TYR A 101 8.28 11.09 -13.33
N ARG A 102 9.46 11.63 -13.65
CA ARG A 102 9.64 12.54 -14.79
C ARG A 102 9.72 11.62 -16.00
N LEU A 103 8.63 11.61 -16.76
CA LEU A 103 8.56 11.08 -18.12
C LEU A 103 9.85 11.42 -18.88
N ALA A 104 10.53 10.38 -19.35
CA ALA A 104 11.43 10.39 -20.49
C ALA A 104 10.84 9.39 -21.50
#